data_AF-A0A4Y9T565-F1
#
_entry.id   AF-A0A4Y9T565-F1
#
_cell.length_a   1.000
_cell.length_b   1.000
_cell.length_c   1.000
_cell.angle_alpha   90.00
_cell.angle_beta   90.00
_cell.angle_gamma   90.00
#
_symmetry.space_group_name_H-M   'P 1'
#
loop_
_entity.id
_entity.type
_entity.pdbx_description
1 polymer ?
#
loop_
_entity_poly.entity_id
_entity_poly.type
_entity_poly.pdbx_seq_one_letter_code
_entity_poly.pdbx_strand_id
1 'polypeptide(L)'
;VWDSEALLDPGQRPAELDALRNAGMDKIYLGLKAAQIMDLATTRQRLEQLLRDAAGKGVQVSLLLGDPSWIEPPERHQLTDLLAKLKGLAFISLHLDLEVEQLGMPVPDRRLKDWLETLRVASSVSPW
;
A
#
# COMPACT_ATOMS: atom_id res chain seq x y z
N VAL A 1 -10.96 0.79 2.76
CA VAL A 1 -9.56 0.86 3.22
C VAL A 1 -9.50 0.23 4.59
N TRP A 2 -8.53 -0.64 4.87
CA TRP A 2 -8.41 -1.33 6.16
C TRP A 2 -7.17 -0.89 6.92
N ASP A 3 -7.29 -0.73 8.24
CA ASP A 3 -6.13 -0.52 9.11
C ASP A 3 -5.34 -1.82 9.21
N SER A 4 -4.10 -1.80 8.75
CA SER A 4 -3.26 -2.98 8.68
C SER A 4 -2.78 -3.50 10.04
N GLU A 5 -2.91 -2.75 11.13
CA GLU A 5 -2.41 -3.18 12.45
C GLU A 5 -2.99 -4.54 12.90
N ALA A 6 -4.32 -4.68 12.92
CA ALA A 6 -4.97 -5.92 13.34
C ALA A 6 -4.68 -7.09 12.38
N LEU A 7 -4.57 -6.82 11.07
CA LEU A 7 -4.25 -7.83 10.07
C LEU A 7 -2.77 -8.26 10.10
N LEU A 8 -1.86 -7.37 10.53
CA LEU A 8 -0.44 -7.67 10.66
C LEU A 8 -0.09 -8.31 12.01
N ASP A 9 -0.91 -8.12 13.04
CA ASP A 9 -0.79 -8.83 14.32
C ASP A 9 -1.22 -10.31 14.19
N PRO A 10 -0.32 -11.28 14.41
CA PRO A 10 -0.67 -12.71 14.35
C PRO A 10 -1.74 -13.14 15.34
N GLY A 11 -1.85 -12.48 16.49
CA GLY A 11 -2.85 -12.80 17.51
C GLY A 11 -4.26 -12.39 17.09
N GLN A 12 -4.39 -11.41 16.20
CA GLN A 12 -5.68 -10.83 15.77
C GLN A 12 -6.06 -11.24 14.34
N ARG A 13 -5.08 -11.42 13.45
CA ARG A 13 -5.29 -11.68 12.02
C ARG A 13 -6.33 -12.77 11.70
N PRO A 14 -6.36 -13.94 12.37
CA PRO A 14 -7.35 -14.97 12.01
C PRO A 14 -8.78 -14.48 12.20
N ALA A 15 -9.07 -13.87 13.35
CA ALA A 15 -10.39 -13.34 13.68
C ALA A 15 -10.76 -12.16 12.76
N GLU A 16 -9.78 -11.32 12.43
CA GLU A 16 -9.98 -10.17 11.55
C GLU A 16 -10.33 -10.59 10.12
N LEU A 17 -9.61 -11.56 9.56
CA LEU A 17 -9.92 -12.10 8.23
C LEU A 17 -11.28 -12.83 8.21
N ASP A 18 -11.64 -13.51 9.29
CA ASP A 18 -12.97 -14.13 9.42
C ASP A 18 -14.08 -13.08 9.48
N ALA A 19 -13.88 -11.99 10.24
CA ALA A 19 -14.81 -10.87 10.29
C ALA A 19 -15.01 -10.24 8.90
N LEU A 20 -13.93 -10.01 8.15
CA LEU A 20 -13.99 -9.49 6.79
C LEU A 20 -14.77 -10.41 5.84
N ARG A 21 -14.49 -11.72 5.87
CA ARG A 21 -15.22 -12.69 5.05
C ARG A 21 -16.69 -12.79 5.41
N ASN A 22 -17.01 -12.79 6.70
CA ASN A 22 -18.40 -12.83 7.19
C ASN A 22 -19.18 -11.55 6.84
N ALA A 23 -18.48 -10.42 6.71
CA ALA A 23 -19.04 -9.17 6.19
C ALA A 23 -19.19 -9.16 4.66
N GLY A 24 -18.83 -10.25 3.97
CA GLY A 24 -18.95 -10.40 2.52
C GLY A 24 -17.79 -9.82 1.71
N MET A 25 -16.67 -9.45 2.36
CA MET A 25 -15.53 -8.86 1.67
C MET A 25 -14.69 -9.92 0.98
N ASP A 26 -14.54 -9.81 -0.34
CA ASP A 26 -13.66 -10.64 -1.18
C ASP A 26 -12.37 -9.93 -1.58
N LYS A 27 -12.35 -8.59 -1.48
CA LYS A 27 -11.18 -7.77 -1.75
C LYS A 27 -11.03 -6.66 -0.72
N ILE A 28 -9.80 -6.43 -0.26
CA ILE A 28 -9.46 -5.31 0.63
C ILE A 28 -8.31 -4.48 0.07
N TYR A 29 -8.29 -3.19 0.42
CA TYR A 29 -7.18 -2.27 0.19
C TYR A 29 -6.45 -2.07 1.51
N LEU A 30 -5.21 -2.54 1.59
CA LEU A 30 -4.39 -2.55 2.80
C LEU A 30 -3.39 -1.39 2.75
N GLY A 31 -3.57 -0.41 3.63
CA GLY A 31 -2.62 0.70 3.81
C GLY A 31 -1.47 0.35 4.75
N LEU A 32 -0.32 1.01 4.58
CA LEU A 32 0.80 0.92 5.52
C LEU A 32 1.01 2.26 6.24
N LYS A 33 1.16 2.22 7.56
CA LYS A 33 1.54 3.37 8.39
C LYS A 33 3.05 3.62 8.30
N ALA A 34 3.48 4.86 8.54
CA ALA A 34 4.90 5.24 8.52
C ALA A 34 5.78 4.33 9.40
N ALA A 35 5.32 3.98 10.61
CA ALA A 35 6.06 3.07 11.50
C ALA A 35 6.28 1.67 10.90
N GLN A 36 5.31 1.15 10.14
CA GLN A 36 5.42 -0.14 9.46
C GLN A 36 6.40 -0.07 8.29
N ILE A 37 6.45 1.07 7.59
CA ILE A 37 7.43 1.32 6.53
C ILE A 37 8.85 1.44 7.10
N MET A 38 8.99 2.06 8.28
CA MET A 38 10.28 2.19 8.97
C MET A 38 10.82 0.84 9.47
N ASP A 39 9.95 -0.07 9.94
CA ASP A 39 10.32 -1.45 10.30
C ASP A 39 9.91 -2.45 9.19
N LEU A 40 10.45 -2.25 7.99
CA LEU A 40 10.03 -3.02 6.82
C LEU A 40 10.46 -4.50 6.89
N ALA A 41 11.52 -4.83 7.65
CA ALA A 41 11.96 -6.21 7.80
C ALA A 41 10.88 -7.06 8.49
N THR A 42 10.39 -6.60 9.64
CA THR A 42 9.28 -7.25 10.35
C THR A 42 7.99 -7.17 9.55
N THR A 43 7.66 -5.98 9.03
CA THR A 43 6.42 -5.73 8.30
C THR A 43 6.31 -6.61 7.07
N ARG A 44 7.38 -6.79 6.28
CA ARG A 44 7.39 -7.66 5.11
C ARG A 44 7.05 -9.11 5.48
N GLN A 45 7.63 -9.64 6.55
CA GLN A 45 7.32 -10.99 7.02
C GLN A 45 5.84 -11.12 7.42
N ARG A 46 5.30 -10.12 8.14
CA ARG A 46 3.87 -10.09 8.52
C ARG A 46 2.95 -10.01 7.31
N LEU A 47 3.29 -9.20 6.31
CA LEU A 47 2.55 -9.08 5.05
C LEU A 47 2.55 -10.40 4.28
N GLU A 48 3.69 -11.08 4.18
CA GLU A 48 3.77 -12.35 3.47
C GLU A 48 2.85 -13.42 4.11
N GLN A 49 2.80 -13.46 5.44
CA GLN A 49 1.87 -14.33 6.17
C GLN A 49 0.41 -13.93 5.94
N LEU A 50 0.11 -12.62 6.08
CA LEU A 50 -1.23 -12.09 5.82
C LEU A 50 -1.74 -12.46 4.43
N LEU A 51 -0.92 -12.29 3.39
CA LEU A 51 -1.31 -12.56 2.01
C LEU A 51 -1.63 -14.06 1.79
N ARG A 52 -0.86 -14.96 2.42
CA ARG A 52 -1.17 -16.40 2.39
C ARG A 52 -2.46 -16.73 3.13
N ASP A 53 -2.63 -16.19 4.33
CA ASP A 53 -3.80 -16.45 5.18
C ASP A 53 -5.08 -15.91 4.52
N ALA A 54 -5.00 -14.71 3.93
CA ALA A 54 -6.08 -14.08 3.19
C ALA A 54 -6.47 -14.90 1.95
N ALA A 55 -5.49 -15.35 1.15
CA ALA A 55 -5.73 -16.22 0.00
C ALA A 55 -6.43 -17.53 0.40
N GLY A 56 -6.02 -18.16 1.52
CA GLY A 56 -6.66 -19.36 2.05
C GLY A 56 -8.12 -19.15 2.48
N LYS A 57 -8.51 -17.91 2.79
CA LYS A 57 -9.88 -17.51 3.14
C LYS A 57 -10.66 -16.90 1.96
N GLY A 58 -10.06 -16.81 0.78
CA GLY A 58 -10.69 -16.17 -0.40
C GLY A 58 -10.80 -14.64 -0.29
N VAL A 59 -9.92 -14.00 0.49
CA VAL A 59 -9.76 -12.53 0.51
C VAL A 59 -8.56 -12.16 -0.35
N GLN A 60 -8.79 -11.32 -1.36
CA GLN A 60 -7.75 -10.69 -2.15
C GLN A 60 -7.27 -9.40 -1.48
N VAL A 61 -5.97 -9.15 -1.52
CA VAL A 61 -5.38 -7.96 -0.88
C VAL A 61 -4.67 -7.12 -1.93
N SER A 62 -5.13 -5.87 -2.08
CA SER A 62 -4.45 -4.83 -2.85
C SER A 62 -3.63 -3.95 -1.92
N LEU A 63 -2.41 -3.60 -2.32
CA LEU A 63 -1.56 -2.65 -1.60
C LEU A 63 -2.06 -1.23 -1.86
N LEU A 64 -2.22 -0.42 -0.81
CA LEU A 64 -2.60 0.98 -0.89
C LEU A 64 -1.47 1.84 -0.29
N LEU A 65 -0.95 2.79 -1.07
CA LEU A 65 0.09 3.72 -0.67
C LEU A 65 -0.30 5.15 -1.08
N GLY A 66 0.02 6.16 -0.27
CA GLY A 66 -0.50 7.51 -0.51
C GLY A 66 0.24 8.65 0.18
N ASP A 67 1.57 8.58 0.29
CA ASP A 67 2.32 9.71 0.83
C ASP A 67 2.43 10.83 -0.24
N PRO A 68 1.86 12.02 0.01
CA PRO A 68 1.84 13.11 -0.97
C PRO A 68 3.23 13.63 -1.30
N SER A 69 4.23 13.46 -0.42
CA SER A 69 5.61 13.91 -0.67
C SER A 69 6.21 13.24 -1.91
N TRP A 70 5.78 12.02 -2.26
CA TRP A 70 6.28 11.31 -3.45
C TRP A 70 5.91 11.97 -4.78
N ILE A 71 4.97 12.93 -4.78
CA ILE A 71 4.70 13.79 -5.94
C ILE A 71 5.94 14.67 -6.21
N GLU A 72 6.63 15.13 -5.16
CA GLU A 72 7.79 15.99 -5.28
C GLU A 72 8.98 15.22 -5.89
N PRO A 73 9.64 15.78 -6.94
CA PRO A 73 10.76 15.09 -7.59
C PRO A 73 11.88 14.61 -6.65
N PRO A 74 12.28 15.36 -5.60
CA PRO A 74 13.31 14.88 -4.66
C PRO A 74 12.90 13.63 -3.88
N GLU A 75 11.63 13.48 -3.52
CA GLU A 75 11.15 12.41 -2.64
C GLU A 75 10.56 11.20 -3.40
N ARG A 76 10.31 11.34 -4.71
CA ARG A 76 9.73 10.27 -5.56
C ARG A 76 10.47 8.93 -5.45
N HIS A 77 11.79 8.96 -5.26
CA HIS A 77 12.61 7.75 -5.13
C HIS A 77 12.18 6.86 -3.95
N GLN A 78 11.62 7.44 -2.89
CA GLN A 78 11.13 6.68 -1.73
C GLN A 78 10.02 5.70 -2.12
N LEU A 79 9.11 6.10 -3.03
CA LEU A 79 8.08 5.22 -3.55
C LEU A 79 8.71 4.04 -4.31
N THR A 80 9.64 4.30 -5.23
CA THR A 80 10.28 3.23 -6.00
C THR A 80 11.08 2.27 -5.13
N ASP A 81 11.77 2.79 -4.11
CA ASP A 81 12.51 1.97 -3.15
C ASP A 81 11.58 1.11 -2.31
N LEU A 82 10.44 1.65 -1.88
CA LEU A 82 9.42 0.89 -1.16
C LEU A 82 8.84 -0.23 -2.03
N LEU A 83 8.48 0.07 -3.28
CA LEU A 83 7.98 -0.93 -4.23
C LEU A 83 9.01 -2.04 -4.47
N ALA A 84 10.29 -1.69 -4.62
CA ALA A 84 11.38 -2.66 -4.77
C ALA A 84 11.50 -3.56 -3.54
N LYS A 85 11.41 -3.01 -2.33
CA LYS A 85 11.48 -3.78 -1.08
C LYS A 85 10.25 -4.62 -0.81
N LEU A 86 9.08 -4.27 -1.36
CA LEU A 86 7.84 -5.04 -1.27
C LEU A 86 7.68 -6.05 -2.40
N LYS A 87 8.49 -5.96 -3.47
CA LYS A 87 8.48 -6.90 -4.60
C LYS A 87 8.53 -8.37 -4.14
N GLY A 88 7.79 -9.22 -4.83
CA GLY A 88 7.66 -10.65 -4.51
C GLY A 88 6.58 -10.98 -3.49
N LEU A 89 5.95 -9.99 -2.85
CA LEU A 89 4.72 -10.21 -2.10
C LEU A 89 3.54 -10.39 -3.07
N ALA A 90 2.64 -11.31 -2.76
CA ALA A 90 1.51 -11.68 -3.62
C ALA A 90 0.27 -10.75 -3.46
N PHE A 91 0.48 -9.43 -3.52
CA PHE A 91 -0.65 -8.50 -3.69
C PHE A 91 -1.29 -8.69 -5.06
N ILE A 92 -2.58 -8.40 -5.18
CA ILE A 92 -3.28 -8.52 -6.47
C ILE A 92 -3.23 -7.24 -7.31
N SER A 93 -2.93 -6.10 -6.70
CA SER A 93 -2.73 -4.82 -7.39
C SER A 93 -2.05 -3.81 -6.45
N LEU A 94 -1.42 -2.80 -7.02
CA LEU A 94 -1.03 -1.57 -6.34
C LEU A 94 -2.09 -0.49 -6.58
N HIS A 95 -2.45 0.26 -5.54
CA HIS A 95 -3.28 1.46 -5.64
C HIS A 95 -2.52 2.63 -5.01
N LEU A 96 -2.40 3.73 -5.77
CA LEU A 96 -1.76 4.96 -5.32
C LEU A 96 -2.83 6.01 -5.04
N ASP A 97 -2.91 6.44 -3.79
CA ASP A 97 -3.84 7.46 -3.30
C ASP A 97 -3.08 8.77 -3.08
N LEU A 98 -2.64 9.38 -4.18
CA LEU A 98 -1.82 10.59 -4.18
C LEU A 98 -2.67 11.82 -4.47
N GLU A 99 -3.00 12.55 -3.41
CA GLU A 99 -3.83 13.76 -3.45
C GLU A 99 -2.95 15.02 -3.62
N VAL A 100 -3.11 15.71 -4.76
CA VAL A 100 -2.26 16.86 -5.15
C VAL A 100 -2.47 18.10 -4.27
N GLU A 101 -3.63 18.22 -3.64
CA GLU A 101 -4.03 19.31 -2.75
C GLU A 101 -3.38 19.20 -1.35
N GLN A 102 -2.93 18.01 -0.94
CA GLN A 102 -2.26 17.81 0.34
C GLN A 102 -0.93 18.56 0.43
N LEU A 103 -0.32 18.89 -0.71
CA LEU A 103 0.87 19.75 -0.81
C LEU A 103 0.55 21.26 -0.83
N GLY A 104 -0.69 21.64 -0.48
CA GLY A 104 -1.13 23.02 -0.33
C GLY A 104 -1.93 23.57 -1.52
N MET A 105 -2.67 24.65 -1.30
CA MET A 105 -3.55 25.27 -2.29
C MET A 105 -3.13 26.72 -2.60
N PRO A 106 -3.32 27.22 -3.83
CA PRO A 106 -3.85 26.52 -5.01
C PRO A 106 -2.85 25.49 -5.57
N VAL A 107 -3.37 24.45 -6.26
CA VAL A 107 -2.53 23.44 -6.93
C VAL A 107 -1.91 24.06 -8.19
N PRO A 108 -0.57 24.22 -8.26
CA PRO A 108 0.08 24.74 -9.45
C PRO A 108 0.13 23.67 -10.56
N ASP A 109 0.04 24.07 -11.83
CA ASP A 109 0.13 23.17 -13.00
C ASP A 109 1.35 22.23 -12.96
N ARG A 110 2.47 22.72 -12.41
CA ARG A 110 3.68 21.91 -12.24
C ARG A 110 3.43 20.67 -11.38
N ARG A 111 2.60 20.76 -10.33
CA ARG A 111 2.30 19.64 -9.45
C ARG A 111 1.52 18.55 -10.16
N LEU A 112 0.63 18.91 -11.08
CA LEU A 112 -0.07 17.93 -11.91
C LEU A 112 0.89 17.16 -12.81
N LYS A 113 1.90 17.84 -13.38
CA LYS A 113 2.96 17.19 -14.16
C LYS A 113 3.81 16.26 -13.29
N ASP A 114 4.19 16.74 -12.10
CA ASP A 114 4.99 15.95 -11.15
C ASP A 114 4.21 14.71 -10.65
N TRP A 115 2.90 14.83 -10.44
CA TRP A 115 2.01 13.72 -10.09
C TRP A 115 1.92 12.67 -11.20
N LEU A 116 1.67 13.10 -12.46
CA LEU A 116 1.65 12.19 -13.61
C LEU A 116 2.98 11.47 -13.80
N GLU A 117 4.10 12.16 -13.58
CA GLU A 117 5.42 11.55 -13.63
C GLU A 117 5.63 10.52 -12.52
N THR A 118 5.17 10.79 -11.29
CA THR A 118 5.19 9.82 -10.20
C THR A 118 4.38 8.57 -10.54
N LEU A 119 3.18 8.71 -11.11
CA LEU A 119 2.37 7.57 -11.57
C LEU A 119 3.06 6.77 -12.68
N ARG A 120 3.67 7.45 -13.66
CA ARG A 120 4.42 6.81 -14.75
C ARG A 120 5.59 6.00 -14.22
N VAL A 121 6.37 6.57 -13.30
CA VAL A 121 7.51 5.90 -12.67
C VAL A 121 7.05 4.69 -11.86
N ALA A 122 6.04 4.85 -11.00
CA ALA A 122 5.52 3.74 -10.20
C ALA A 122 4.98 2.60 -11.07
N SER A 123 4.22 2.92 -12.12
CA SER A 123 3.72 1.93 -13.08
C SER A 123 4.84 1.19 -13.79
N SER A 124 5.98 1.82 -14.05
CA SER A 124 7.10 1.17 -14.74
C SER A 124 7.88 0.17 -13.88
N VAL A 125 7.78 0.29 -12.55
CA VAL A 125 8.49 -0.57 -11.60
C VAL A 125 7.57 -1.51 -10.81
N SER A 126 6.26 -1.26 -10.82
CA SER A 126 5.27 -2.08 -10.12
C SER A 126 5.27 -3.52 -10.64
N PRO A 127 5.40 -4.53 -9.78
CA PRO A 127 5.22 -5.93 -10.16
C PRO A 127 3.76 -6.38 -10.12
N TRP A 128 2.83 -5.50 -9.73
CA TRP A 128 1.38 -5.74 -9.61
C TRP A 128 0.57 -4.80 -10.49
#